data_AF-A0A9P0I1X1-F1
#
_entry.id   AF-A0A9P0I1X1-F1
#
_cell.length_a   1.000
_cell.length_b   1.000
_cell.length_c   1.000
_cell.angle_alpha   90.00
_cell.angle_beta   90.00
_cell.angle_gamma   90.00
#
_symmetry.space_group_name_H-M   'P 1'
#
loop_
_entity.id
_entity.type
_entity.pdbx_description
1 polymer ?
#
loop_
_entity_poly.entity_id
_entity_poly.type
_entity_poly.pdbx_seq_one_letter_code
_entity_poly.pdbx_strand_id
1 'polypeptide(L)'
;MKNFMTDLFVQFMSCSKPICDDKRSLWPENNGDQIEVIEAPGVLRTNSRSMRQLEVVDFFDNLPSRVNVVLAQGRLRGITKDGYVSYTGIPYASITGTLGRFKRAGIAPLWSDIRNSRSPTCSLVSDAEHCLQLDVHVPSVVGGNWPVLVWVTGGSGPYSPGRMVQEGIIVVIVHHRLGPSGFLCLRDENIPGNAGVKDAVLALRWVRDNIVAFKGNPAKVVVAGQSFGAAMVEAVLLSNMASGLYHGAILQSGSALCPWSFNFD
;
A
#
# COMPACT_ATOMS: atom_id res chain seq x y z
N MET A 1 45.46 -8.87 6.92
CA MET A 1 44.37 -9.61 7.61
C MET A 1 43.35 -8.72 8.33
N LYS A 2 43.17 -7.45 7.92
CA LYS A 2 42.19 -6.51 8.49
C LYS A 2 41.11 -6.02 7.50
N ASN A 3 41.11 -6.54 6.26
CA ASN A 3 40.28 -6.00 5.17
C ASN A 3 39.30 -7.02 4.53
N PHE A 4 39.29 -8.28 4.96
CA PHE A 4 38.40 -9.30 4.35
C PHE A 4 36.96 -9.24 4.91
N MET A 5 36.81 -8.96 6.21
CA MET A 5 35.49 -8.82 6.85
C MET A 5 34.78 -7.51 6.45
N THR A 6 35.54 -6.48 6.11
CA THR A 6 35.00 -5.18 5.65
C THR A 6 34.51 -5.27 4.21
N ASP A 7 35.22 -5.98 3.33
CA ASP A 7 34.78 -6.20 1.94
C ASP A 7 33.55 -7.11 1.84
N LEU A 8 33.41 -8.09 2.75
CA LEU A 8 32.21 -8.94 2.84
C LEU A 8 30.97 -8.14 3.29
N PHE A 9 31.15 -7.17 4.18
CA PHE A 9 30.09 -6.24 4.61
C PHE A 9 29.71 -5.21 3.53
N VAL A 10 30.67 -4.80 2.69
CA VAL A 10 30.46 -3.82 1.60
C VAL A 10 29.76 -4.45 0.39
N GLN A 11 30.05 -5.72 0.06
CA GLN A 11 29.37 -6.45 -1.03
C GLN A 11 27.92 -6.83 -0.69
N PHE A 12 27.65 -7.15 0.59
CA PHE A 12 26.31 -7.39 1.14
C PHE A 12 25.39 -6.17 0.92
N MET A 13 25.93 -4.96 1.03
CA MET A 13 25.16 -3.74 0.77
C MET A 13 24.93 -3.44 -0.72
N SER A 14 25.49 -4.09 -1.73
CA SER A 14 25.19 -3.66 -3.13
C SER A 14 23.85 -4.18 -3.68
N CYS A 15 23.39 -5.35 -3.25
CA CYS A 15 22.05 -5.88 -3.57
C CYS A 15 21.04 -5.60 -2.44
N SER A 16 21.55 -5.42 -1.21
CA SER A 16 20.78 -5.00 -0.03
C SER A 16 20.69 -3.48 0.12
N LYS A 17 21.49 -2.70 -0.63
CA LYS A 17 21.17 -1.30 -0.92
C LYS A 17 19.88 -1.40 -1.70
N PRO A 18 18.72 -1.00 -1.15
CA PRO A 18 17.82 -0.29 -2.03
C PRO A 18 18.71 0.72 -2.75
N ILE A 19 18.70 0.75 -4.08
CA ILE A 19 19.10 1.95 -4.80
C ILE A 19 18.06 3.00 -4.33
N CYS A 20 18.32 3.53 -3.13
CA CYS A 20 17.57 4.53 -2.39
C CYS A 20 18.03 5.91 -2.83
N ASP A 21 19.28 6.01 -3.28
CA ASP A 21 19.83 7.19 -3.89
C ASP A 21 19.68 7.14 -5.41
N ASP A 22 18.43 7.17 -5.88
CA ASP A 22 18.24 8.07 -7.01
C ASP A 22 18.06 9.45 -6.37
N LYS A 23 19.09 10.31 -6.45
CA LYS A 23 18.95 11.75 -6.15
C LYS A 23 17.94 12.44 -7.08
N ARG A 24 17.28 11.68 -7.96
CA ARG A 24 16.05 12.01 -8.67
C ARG A 24 14.84 11.23 -8.14
N SER A 25 14.70 11.09 -6.82
CA SER A 25 13.41 10.72 -6.26
C SER A 25 12.40 11.77 -6.77
N LEU A 26 11.52 11.37 -7.70
CA LEU A 26 10.41 12.20 -8.19
C LEU A 26 9.33 12.39 -7.11
N TRP A 27 9.72 12.27 -5.85
CA TRP A 27 8.85 12.34 -4.68
C TRP A 27 9.44 13.36 -3.73
N PRO A 28 8.72 14.45 -3.43
CA PRO A 28 9.23 15.45 -2.50
C PRO A 28 9.50 14.79 -1.15
N GLU A 29 10.72 14.94 -0.66
CA GLU A 29 11.05 14.68 0.73
C GLU A 29 10.25 15.66 1.58
N ASN A 30 9.40 15.15 2.48
CA ASN A 30 8.73 15.98 3.48
C ASN A 30 9.78 16.41 4.51
N ASN A 31 10.52 17.47 4.20
CA ASN A 31 11.18 18.27 5.21
C ASN A 31 10.08 19.05 5.92
N GLY A 32 9.94 18.83 7.23
CA GLY A 32 8.84 19.31 8.05
C GLY A 32 8.81 20.82 8.29
N ASP A 33 8.76 21.64 7.24
CA ASP A 33 8.64 23.09 7.34
C ASP A 33 7.48 23.63 6.48
N GLN A 34 6.55 24.27 7.20
CA GLN A 34 5.55 25.26 6.78
C GLN A 34 4.62 24.88 5.59
N ILE A 35 3.47 24.31 5.94
CA ILE A 35 2.26 24.49 5.12
C ILE A 35 1.80 25.95 5.32
N GLU A 36 2.06 26.81 4.34
CA GLU A 36 1.34 28.08 4.23
C GLU A 36 -0.15 27.78 4.02
N VAL A 37 -0.96 28.20 4.98
CA VAL A 37 -2.41 28.24 4.86
C VAL A 37 -2.73 29.32 3.84
N ILE A 38 -3.03 28.92 2.60
CA ILE A 38 -3.63 29.83 1.63
C ILE A 38 -5.09 30.04 2.07
N GLU A 39 -5.35 31.16 2.75
CA GLU A 39 -6.70 31.63 2.99
C GLU A 39 -7.37 31.93 1.64
N ALA A 40 -8.47 31.23 1.35
CA ALA A 40 -9.28 31.49 0.16
C ALA A 40 -9.95 32.87 0.28
N PRO A 41 -9.78 33.77 -0.70
CA PRO A 41 -10.44 35.07 -0.66
C PRO A 41 -11.94 34.94 -0.96
N GLY A 42 -12.75 35.56 -0.09
CA GLY A 42 -13.97 36.29 -0.43
C GLY A 42 -15.09 35.53 -1.15
N VAL A 43 -16.12 35.16 -0.38
CA VAL A 43 -17.44 34.74 -0.88
C VAL A 43 -18.02 35.81 -1.83
N LEU A 44 -18.07 35.51 -3.13
CA LEU A 44 -18.92 36.22 -4.09
C LEU A 44 -20.20 35.40 -4.31
N ARG A 45 -21.30 35.96 -3.80
CA ARG A 45 -22.66 35.52 -4.10
C ARG A 45 -22.97 35.80 -5.57
N THR A 46 -23.26 34.75 -6.34
CA THR A 46 -24.06 34.89 -7.57
C THR A 46 -25.11 33.79 -7.62
N ASN A 47 -26.37 34.20 -7.45
CA ASN A 47 -27.55 33.40 -7.72
C ASN A 47 -27.65 33.11 -9.21
N SER A 48 -27.66 31.83 -9.59
CA SER A 48 -28.47 31.20 -10.63
C SER A 48 -27.69 30.04 -11.26
N ARG A 49 -27.92 28.81 -10.79
CA ARG A 49 -27.61 27.60 -11.56
C ARG A 49 -28.73 26.59 -11.39
N SER A 50 -29.51 26.49 -12.48
CA SER A 50 -30.16 25.30 -13.02
C SER A 50 -30.50 24.18 -12.02
N MET A 51 -31.80 23.98 -11.84
CA MET A 51 -32.51 22.98 -11.02
C MET A 51 -32.20 21.50 -11.35
N ARG A 52 -31.20 21.20 -12.19
CA ARG A 52 -30.79 19.82 -12.56
C ARG A 52 -29.51 19.34 -11.89
N GLN A 53 -28.74 20.23 -11.26
CA GLN A 53 -27.44 19.87 -10.68
C GLN A 53 -27.54 19.43 -9.21
N LEU A 54 -28.58 19.89 -8.49
CA LEU A 54 -28.86 19.47 -7.11
C LEU A 54 -29.39 18.03 -7.04
N GLU A 55 -30.28 17.63 -7.95
CA GLU A 55 -30.84 16.27 -7.97
C GLU A 55 -29.79 15.17 -8.21
N VAL A 56 -28.72 15.47 -8.96
CA VAL A 56 -27.65 14.49 -9.20
C VAL A 56 -26.82 14.26 -7.94
N VAL A 57 -26.54 15.33 -7.18
CA VAL A 57 -25.79 15.23 -5.91
C VAL A 57 -26.65 14.51 -4.86
N ASP A 58 -27.92 14.90 -4.74
CA ASP A 58 -28.88 14.28 -3.81
C ASP A 58 -29.21 12.82 -4.16
N PHE A 59 -29.15 12.44 -5.45
CA PHE A 59 -29.32 11.04 -5.88
C PHE A 59 -28.16 10.14 -5.42
N PHE A 60 -26.92 10.65 -5.42
CA PHE A 60 -25.76 9.89 -4.95
C PHE A 60 -25.67 9.80 -3.42
N ASP A 61 -26.20 10.81 -2.71
CA ASP A 61 -26.30 10.78 -1.24
C ASP A 61 -27.38 9.80 -0.73
N ASN A 62 -28.35 9.44 -1.58
CA ASN A 62 -29.45 8.50 -1.28
C ASN A 62 -29.24 7.05 -1.78
N LEU A 63 -28.16 6.76 -2.49
CA LEU A 63 -27.67 5.38 -2.62
C LEU A 63 -27.11 4.94 -1.26
N PRO A 64 -27.07 3.65 -0.89
CA PRO A 64 -26.48 3.23 0.38
C PRO A 64 -25.02 3.73 0.46
N SER A 65 -24.85 4.88 1.12
CA SER A 65 -23.67 5.74 1.16
C SER A 65 -22.47 5.09 1.86
N ARG A 66 -22.64 3.87 2.37
CA ARG A 66 -21.62 3.10 3.08
C ARG A 66 -20.70 2.27 2.17
N VAL A 67 -21.05 2.11 0.89
CA VAL A 67 -20.37 1.16 -0.01
C VAL A 67 -19.54 1.85 -1.10
N ASN A 68 -19.74 3.14 -1.35
CA ASN A 68 -18.93 3.88 -2.32
C ASN A 68 -17.90 4.75 -1.58
N VAL A 69 -16.65 4.76 -2.05
CA VAL A 69 -15.56 5.59 -1.51
C VAL A 69 -14.93 6.38 -2.66
N VAL A 70 -14.61 7.64 -2.39
CA VAL A 70 -13.90 8.51 -3.35
C VAL A 70 -12.46 8.66 -2.89
N LEU A 71 -11.52 8.30 -3.77
CA LEU A 71 -10.09 8.47 -3.58
C LEU A 71 -9.55 9.46 -4.60
N ALA A 72 -8.30 9.92 -4.40
CA ALA A 72 -7.61 10.75 -5.39
C ALA A 72 -7.47 10.04 -6.75
N GLN A 73 -7.33 8.70 -6.75
CA GLN A 73 -7.18 7.90 -7.96
C GLN A 73 -8.49 7.62 -8.71
N GLY A 74 -9.63 7.77 -8.04
CA GLY A 74 -10.94 7.48 -8.60
C GLY A 74 -11.95 6.96 -7.58
N ARG A 75 -13.07 6.44 -8.07
CA ARG A 75 -14.19 5.98 -7.24
C ARG A 75 -14.16 4.47 -7.07
N LEU A 76 -14.48 3.99 -5.88
CA LEU A 76 -14.55 2.57 -5.54
C LEU A 76 -15.97 2.19 -5.10
N ARG A 77 -16.36 0.94 -5.41
CA ARG A 77 -17.55 0.30 -4.85
C ARG A 77 -17.17 -0.99 -4.13
N GLY A 78 -17.46 -1.02 -2.84
CA GLY A 78 -17.26 -2.16 -1.96
C GLY A 78 -18.34 -3.23 -2.10
N ILE A 79 -18.18 -4.30 -1.33
CA ILE A 79 -19.16 -5.38 -1.15
C ILE A 79 -19.45 -5.48 0.34
N THR A 80 -20.73 -5.39 0.70
CA THR A 80 -21.17 -5.63 2.08
C THR A 80 -20.96 -7.10 2.44
N LYS A 81 -20.31 -7.33 3.58
CA LYS A 81 -20.12 -8.61 4.24
C LYS A 81 -20.80 -8.55 5.63
N ASP A 82 -20.82 -9.67 6.33
CA ASP A 82 -21.39 -9.71 7.68
C ASP A 82 -20.56 -8.85 8.65
N GLY A 83 -21.10 -7.69 9.04
CA GLY A 83 -20.47 -6.73 9.96
C GLY A 83 -19.43 -5.76 9.37
N TYR A 84 -19.12 -5.83 8.07
CA TYR A 84 -18.11 -4.95 7.44
C TYR A 84 -18.30 -4.77 5.93
N VAL A 85 -17.60 -3.80 5.34
CA VAL A 85 -17.55 -3.58 3.88
C VAL A 85 -16.15 -3.89 3.37
N SER A 86 -16.06 -4.67 2.28
CA SER A 86 -14.80 -5.03 1.64
C SER A 86 -14.63 -4.28 0.32
N TYR A 87 -13.45 -3.70 0.10
CA TYR A 87 -13.03 -3.10 -1.15
C TYR A 87 -11.81 -3.88 -1.66
N THR A 88 -11.97 -4.74 -2.66
CA THR A 88 -10.91 -5.68 -3.06
C THR A 88 -10.35 -5.39 -4.44
N GLY A 89 -9.05 -5.63 -4.64
CA GLY A 89 -8.35 -5.45 -5.91
C GLY A 89 -8.11 -3.98 -6.27
N ILE A 90 -7.81 -3.13 -5.28
CA ILE A 90 -7.48 -1.72 -5.47
C ILE A 90 -6.02 -1.59 -5.91
N PRO A 91 -5.72 -1.04 -7.10
CA PRO A 91 -4.34 -0.90 -7.54
C PRO A 91 -3.65 0.23 -6.77
N TYR A 92 -2.53 -0.07 -6.13
CA TYR A 92 -1.71 0.93 -5.41
C TYR A 92 -0.44 1.33 -6.16
N ALA A 93 -0.10 0.60 -7.22
CA ALA A 93 1.07 0.85 -8.05
C ALA A 93 0.82 0.34 -9.47
N SER A 94 1.70 0.70 -10.40
CA SER A 94 1.65 0.27 -11.80
C SER A 94 3.01 -0.18 -12.31
N ILE A 95 3.02 -1.09 -13.28
CA ILE A 95 4.23 -1.53 -13.97
C ILE A 95 4.26 -0.89 -15.34
N THR A 96 5.39 -0.30 -15.71
CA THR A 96 5.57 0.34 -17.02
C THR A 96 6.71 -0.33 -17.79
N GLY A 97 6.42 -0.75 -19.03
CA GLY A 97 7.39 -1.36 -19.94
C GLY A 97 7.81 -2.79 -19.54
N THR A 98 8.48 -3.48 -20.46
CA THR A 98 8.78 -4.91 -20.33
C THR A 98 9.70 -5.23 -19.16
N LEU A 99 10.67 -4.36 -18.88
CA LEU A 99 11.59 -4.47 -17.72
C LEU A 99 10.97 -3.96 -16.42
N GLY A 100 9.83 -3.27 -16.47
CA GLY A 100 9.15 -2.75 -15.28
C GLY A 100 8.82 -3.86 -14.28
N ARG A 101 8.59 -5.08 -14.77
CA ARG A 101 8.25 -6.26 -13.96
C ARG A 101 9.27 -6.59 -12.88
N PHE A 102 10.54 -6.21 -13.05
CA PHE A 102 11.63 -6.44 -12.09
C PHE A 102 12.13 -5.15 -11.40
N LYS A 103 11.60 -4.00 -11.81
CA LYS A 103 11.99 -2.68 -11.28
C LYS A 103 11.04 -2.22 -10.19
N ARG A 104 11.39 -1.12 -9.52
CA ARG A 104 10.44 -0.39 -8.65
C ARG A 104 9.17 -0.06 -9.46
N ALA A 105 8.01 -0.36 -8.90
CA ALA A 105 6.74 -0.02 -9.53
C ALA A 105 6.50 1.51 -9.50
N GLY A 106 5.74 2.00 -10.48
CA GLY A 106 5.28 3.38 -10.57
C GLY A 106 4.09 3.67 -9.67
N ILE A 107 3.51 4.85 -9.85
CA ILE A 107 2.34 5.30 -9.08
C ILE A 107 1.10 4.46 -9.33
N ALA A 108 0.17 4.50 -8.38
CA ALA A 108 -1.19 4.01 -8.58
C ALA A 108 -1.80 4.64 -9.84
N PRO A 109 -2.42 3.84 -10.73
CA PRO A 109 -3.10 4.37 -11.91
C PRO A 109 -4.35 5.16 -11.51
N LEU A 110 -4.71 6.17 -12.31
CA LEU A 110 -6.00 6.86 -12.22
C LEU A 110 -7.07 6.09 -13.01
N TRP A 111 -8.33 6.20 -12.60
CA TRP A 111 -9.47 5.65 -13.33
C TRP A 111 -10.70 6.59 -13.26
N SER A 112 -11.45 6.68 -14.37
CA SER A 112 -12.59 7.60 -14.52
C SER A 112 -13.90 7.06 -13.90
N ASP A 113 -14.14 5.76 -14.01
CA ASP A 113 -15.41 5.13 -13.63
C ASP A 113 -15.42 4.62 -12.18
N ILE A 114 -16.53 4.02 -11.75
CA ILE A 114 -16.58 3.34 -10.45
C ILE A 114 -15.94 1.96 -10.59
N ARG A 115 -14.85 1.71 -9.86
CA ARG A 115 -14.20 0.41 -9.81
C ARG A 115 -14.91 -0.50 -8.81
N ASN A 116 -15.48 -1.60 -9.32
CA ASN A 116 -16.06 -2.64 -8.48
C ASN A 116 -14.98 -3.54 -7.86
N SER A 117 -15.25 -4.01 -6.65
CA SER A 117 -14.46 -5.02 -5.95
C SER A 117 -14.38 -6.32 -6.74
N ARG A 118 -13.20 -6.94 -6.82
CA ARG A 118 -12.94 -8.20 -7.55
C ARG A 118 -12.25 -9.21 -6.65
N SER A 119 -12.35 -10.50 -6.98
CA SER A 119 -11.58 -11.52 -6.27
C SER A 119 -10.07 -11.26 -6.42
N PRO A 120 -9.27 -11.39 -5.35
CA PRO A 120 -7.83 -11.23 -5.45
C PRO A 120 -7.24 -12.30 -6.37
N THR A 121 -6.37 -11.89 -7.29
CA THR A 121 -5.78 -12.76 -8.32
C THR A 121 -4.28 -12.97 -8.16
N CYS A 122 -3.65 -12.50 -7.08
CA CYS A 122 -2.20 -12.63 -6.91
C CYS A 122 -1.81 -14.03 -6.45
N SER A 123 -1.01 -14.71 -7.25
CA SER A 123 -0.46 -16.05 -6.98
C SER A 123 0.94 -16.16 -7.61
N LEU A 124 1.66 -17.26 -7.35
CA LEU A 124 2.98 -17.50 -7.92
C LEU A 124 2.99 -17.58 -9.46
N VAL A 125 1.85 -17.88 -10.08
CA VAL A 125 1.70 -18.01 -11.53
C VAL A 125 1.00 -16.80 -12.15
N SER A 126 0.63 -15.82 -11.35
CA SER A 126 -0.04 -14.61 -11.84
C SER A 126 0.96 -13.62 -12.40
N ASP A 127 0.52 -12.85 -13.39
CA ASP A 127 1.30 -11.70 -13.88
C ASP A 127 1.57 -10.70 -12.75
N ALA A 128 2.77 -10.13 -12.75
CA ALA A 128 3.25 -9.21 -11.74
C ALA A 128 2.33 -7.99 -11.57
N GLU A 129 1.77 -7.51 -12.68
CA GLU A 129 0.82 -6.41 -12.79
C GLU A 129 -0.46 -6.66 -11.99
N HIS A 130 -0.90 -7.92 -11.92
CA HIS A 130 -2.10 -8.30 -11.17
C HIS A 130 -1.86 -8.39 -9.67
N CYS A 131 -0.60 -8.45 -9.24
CA CYS A 131 -0.23 -8.51 -7.83
C CYS A 131 -0.07 -7.14 -7.15
N LEU A 132 0.01 -6.03 -7.91
CA LEU A 132 0.14 -4.68 -7.34
C LEU A 132 -1.21 -4.10 -6.87
N GLN A 133 -1.88 -4.85 -6.01
CA GLN A 133 -3.21 -4.55 -5.51
C GLN A 133 -3.30 -4.75 -4.01
N LEU A 134 -4.22 -4.03 -3.38
CA LEU A 134 -4.55 -4.22 -1.98
C LEU A 134 -6.06 -4.29 -1.79
N ASP A 135 -6.45 -4.88 -0.67
CA ASP A 135 -7.82 -4.98 -0.22
C ASP A 135 -8.00 -4.14 1.05
N VAL A 136 -9.09 -3.40 1.17
CA VAL A 136 -9.43 -2.62 2.37
C VAL A 136 -10.74 -3.12 2.94
N HIS A 137 -10.73 -3.52 4.21
CA HIS A 137 -11.89 -4.02 4.93
C HIS A 137 -12.23 -3.07 6.07
N VAL A 138 -13.44 -2.50 6.02
CA VAL A 138 -13.86 -1.38 6.87
C VAL A 138 -15.03 -1.79 7.76
N PRO A 139 -14.99 -1.47 9.08
CA PRO A 139 -16.10 -1.75 9.98
C PRO A 139 -17.42 -1.12 9.49
N SER A 140 -18.54 -1.86 9.58
CA SER A 140 -19.87 -1.30 9.25
C SER A 140 -20.51 -0.54 10.43
N VAL A 141 -19.92 -0.64 11.61
CA VAL A 141 -20.36 0.07 12.83
C VAL A 141 -20.12 1.57 12.70
N VAL A 142 -20.99 2.36 13.36
CA VAL A 142 -20.83 3.82 13.38
C VAL A 142 -19.56 4.16 14.14
N GLY A 143 -18.72 4.97 13.52
CA GLY A 143 -17.46 5.44 14.10
C GLY A 143 -16.53 5.98 13.04
N GLY A 144 -15.26 6.09 13.40
CA GLY A 144 -14.19 6.57 12.54
C GLY A 144 -12.92 6.76 13.35
N ASN A 145 -11.88 7.27 12.69
CA ASN A 145 -10.53 7.35 13.26
C ASN A 145 -10.01 5.96 13.70
N TRP A 146 -10.41 4.92 12.96
CA TRP A 146 -10.11 3.54 13.28
C TRP A 146 -8.61 3.24 13.17
N PRO A 147 -8.01 2.45 14.08
CA PRO A 147 -6.67 1.92 13.87
C PRO A 147 -6.63 1.05 12.60
N VAL A 148 -5.47 0.99 11.98
CA VAL A 148 -5.27 0.32 10.69
C VAL A 148 -4.24 -0.78 10.85
N LEU A 149 -4.63 -2.02 10.56
CA LEU A 149 -3.71 -3.14 10.43
C LEU A 149 -3.40 -3.37 8.95
N VAL A 150 -2.14 -3.21 8.56
CA VAL A 150 -1.66 -3.52 7.21
C VAL A 150 -1.03 -4.90 7.22
N TRP A 151 -1.72 -5.88 6.63
CA TRP A 151 -1.26 -7.26 6.52
C TRP A 151 -0.50 -7.49 5.20
N VAL A 152 0.80 -7.75 5.29
CA VAL A 152 1.65 -8.14 4.16
C VAL A 152 1.56 -9.65 3.96
N THR A 153 1.12 -10.08 2.78
CA THR A 153 0.95 -11.51 2.47
C THR A 153 2.27 -12.26 2.45
N GLY A 154 2.31 -13.47 3.01
CA GLY A 154 3.56 -14.24 3.20
C GLY A 154 3.57 -15.65 2.60
N GLY A 155 2.65 -15.97 1.69
CA GLY A 155 2.50 -17.32 1.15
C GLY A 155 1.82 -18.33 2.09
N SER A 156 1.42 -17.90 3.29
CA SER A 156 0.74 -18.71 4.32
C SER A 156 -0.74 -18.98 4.06
N GLY A 157 -1.21 -18.74 2.82
CA GLY A 157 -2.61 -18.79 2.46
C GLY A 157 -3.36 -17.46 2.70
N PRO A 158 -4.69 -17.45 2.43
CA PRO A 158 -5.51 -16.26 2.54
C PRO A 158 -5.67 -15.82 4.01
N TYR A 159 -5.61 -14.51 4.24
CA TYR A 159 -5.88 -13.91 5.54
C TYR A 159 -7.36 -13.55 5.67
N SER A 160 -7.99 -13.90 6.81
CA SER A 160 -9.39 -13.57 7.08
C SER A 160 -9.49 -12.33 7.98
N PRO A 161 -9.97 -11.18 7.48
CA PRO A 161 -9.98 -9.94 8.24
C PRO A 161 -11.18 -9.81 9.19
N GLY A 162 -12.25 -10.61 8.97
CA GLY A 162 -13.59 -10.33 9.47
C GLY A 162 -13.69 -10.04 10.98
N ARG A 163 -13.05 -10.87 11.81
CA ARG A 163 -13.10 -10.70 13.27
C ARG A 163 -12.49 -9.38 13.73
N MET A 164 -11.33 -9.00 13.21
CA MET A 164 -10.69 -7.73 13.59
C MET A 164 -11.49 -6.52 13.09
N VAL A 165 -12.09 -6.64 11.91
CA VAL A 165 -12.88 -5.56 11.33
C VAL A 165 -14.17 -5.34 12.10
N GLN A 166 -14.79 -6.41 12.61
CA GLN A 166 -15.96 -6.31 13.49
C GLN A 166 -15.64 -5.64 14.84
N GLU A 167 -14.38 -5.72 15.31
CA GLU A 167 -13.89 -5.05 16.52
C GLU A 167 -13.44 -3.60 16.28
N GLY A 168 -13.73 -3.02 15.11
CA GLY A 168 -13.38 -1.61 14.81
C GLY A 168 -11.93 -1.40 14.34
N ILE A 169 -11.31 -2.39 13.72
CA ILE A 169 -9.98 -2.25 13.10
C ILE A 169 -10.11 -2.27 11.59
N ILE A 170 -9.61 -1.27 10.88
CA ILE A 170 -9.50 -1.38 9.42
C ILE A 170 -8.37 -2.34 9.09
N VAL A 171 -8.66 -3.34 8.28
CA VAL A 171 -7.64 -4.27 7.79
C VAL A 171 -7.35 -3.98 6.32
N VAL A 172 -6.08 -3.73 6.01
CA VAL A 172 -5.57 -3.59 4.65
C VAL A 172 -4.75 -4.82 4.32
N ILE A 173 -5.14 -5.62 3.34
CA ILE A 173 -4.36 -6.77 2.87
C ILE A 173 -3.54 -6.33 1.67
N VAL A 174 -2.23 -6.39 1.76
CA VAL A 174 -1.29 -5.99 0.70
C VAL A 174 -0.82 -7.21 -0.06
N HIS A 175 -1.19 -7.28 -1.33
CA HIS A 175 -0.57 -8.18 -2.30
C HIS A 175 0.65 -7.50 -2.92
N HIS A 176 1.66 -8.26 -3.27
CA HIS A 176 2.89 -7.76 -3.88
C HIS A 176 3.44 -8.80 -4.86
N ARG A 177 4.42 -8.40 -5.68
CA ARG A 177 5.06 -9.33 -6.60
C ARG A 177 5.72 -10.50 -5.84
N LEU A 178 5.59 -11.69 -6.41
CA LEU A 178 6.10 -12.95 -5.87
C LEU A 178 7.15 -13.56 -6.81
N GLY A 179 7.94 -14.50 -6.27
CA GLY A 179 8.94 -15.25 -7.03
C GLY A 179 9.94 -14.34 -7.77
N PRO A 180 10.39 -14.72 -8.98
CA PRO A 180 11.36 -13.93 -9.75
C PRO A 180 10.88 -12.50 -10.05
N SER A 181 9.57 -12.29 -10.25
CA SER A 181 9.05 -10.94 -10.52
C SER A 181 9.26 -9.98 -9.35
N GLY A 182 9.19 -10.48 -8.11
CA GLY A 182 9.39 -9.68 -6.91
C GLY A 182 10.84 -9.61 -6.45
N PHE A 183 11.64 -10.63 -6.73
CA PHE A 183 12.91 -10.85 -6.02
C PHE A 183 14.10 -11.19 -6.93
N LEU A 184 13.96 -11.20 -8.25
CA LEU A 184 15.11 -11.36 -9.17
C LEU A 184 16.09 -10.18 -9.00
N CYS A 185 17.36 -10.50 -8.83
CA CYS A 185 18.46 -9.55 -8.74
C CYS A 185 19.56 -9.97 -9.72
N LEU A 186 19.95 -9.09 -10.65
CA LEU A 186 21.09 -9.28 -11.54
C LEU A 186 22.31 -8.45 -11.14
N ARG A 187 22.26 -7.80 -9.97
CA ARG A 187 23.32 -6.93 -9.44
C ARG A 187 23.66 -5.76 -10.38
N ASP A 188 22.66 -5.31 -11.14
CA ASP A 188 22.74 -4.14 -12.01
C ASP A 188 21.57 -3.16 -11.73
N GLU A 189 21.66 -1.95 -12.28
CA GLU A 189 20.65 -0.90 -12.07
C GLU A 189 19.28 -1.21 -12.71
N ASN A 190 19.26 -2.09 -13.71
CA ASN A 190 18.03 -2.47 -14.39
C ASN A 190 17.23 -3.52 -13.62
N ILE A 191 17.89 -4.44 -12.93
CA ILE A 191 17.26 -5.47 -12.10
C ILE A 191 17.95 -5.51 -10.72
N PRO A 192 17.70 -4.49 -9.89
CA PRO A 192 18.42 -4.32 -8.62
C PRO A 192 17.92 -5.25 -7.50
N GLY A 193 16.85 -6.01 -7.72
CA GLY A 193 16.23 -6.85 -6.69
C GLY A 193 15.24 -6.12 -5.78
N ASN A 194 14.65 -6.89 -4.87
CA ASN A 194 13.73 -6.44 -3.82
C ASN A 194 12.53 -5.61 -4.32
N ALA A 195 12.03 -5.94 -5.52
CA ALA A 195 10.86 -5.30 -6.10
C ALA A 195 9.61 -5.51 -5.21
N GLY A 196 9.42 -6.73 -4.67
CA GLY A 196 8.31 -7.06 -3.75
C GLY A 196 8.37 -6.29 -2.42
N VAL A 197 9.56 -6.04 -1.87
CA VAL A 197 9.71 -5.19 -0.66
C VAL A 197 9.36 -3.74 -0.98
N LYS A 198 9.81 -3.23 -2.13
CA LYS A 198 9.47 -1.88 -2.62
C LYS A 198 7.96 -1.73 -2.85
N ASP A 199 7.29 -2.79 -3.29
CA ASP A 199 5.84 -2.82 -3.45
C ASP A 199 5.11 -2.66 -2.11
N ALA A 200 5.54 -3.39 -1.07
CA ALA A 200 4.98 -3.23 0.28
C ALA A 200 5.14 -1.80 0.82
N VAL A 201 6.29 -1.15 0.55
CA VAL A 201 6.50 0.27 0.89
C VAL A 201 5.55 1.19 0.12
N LEU A 202 5.34 0.95 -1.18
CA LEU A 202 4.38 1.72 -1.99
C LEU A 202 2.95 1.54 -1.47
N ALA A 203 2.57 0.34 -1.05
CA ALA A 203 1.28 0.09 -0.42
C ALA A 203 1.12 0.87 0.90
N LEU A 204 2.16 0.93 1.74
CA LEU A 204 2.13 1.75 2.96
C LEU A 204 1.97 3.25 2.67
N ARG A 205 2.62 3.76 1.62
CA ARG A 205 2.41 5.14 1.15
C ARG A 205 0.98 5.36 0.69
N TRP A 206 0.43 4.41 -0.07
CA TRP A 206 -0.97 4.44 -0.46
C TRP A 206 -1.90 4.49 0.75
N VAL A 207 -1.64 3.68 1.79
CA VAL A 207 -2.41 3.67 3.04
C VAL A 207 -2.35 5.03 3.71
N ARG A 208 -1.16 5.62 3.89
CA ARG A 208 -1.00 6.97 4.46
C ARG A 208 -1.86 8.00 3.73
N ASP A 209 -1.86 7.96 2.40
CA ASP A 209 -2.52 8.98 1.57
C ASP A 209 -4.04 8.77 1.42
N ASN A 210 -4.54 7.54 1.62
CA ASN A 210 -5.93 7.19 1.25
C ASN A 210 -6.78 6.68 2.42
N ILE A 211 -6.20 6.21 3.52
CA ILE A 211 -6.98 5.48 4.53
C ILE A 211 -8.00 6.35 5.27
N VAL A 212 -7.78 7.68 5.28
CA VAL A 212 -8.73 8.66 5.81
C VAL A 212 -10.08 8.61 5.10
N ALA A 213 -10.09 8.35 3.78
CA ALA A 213 -11.33 8.20 3.01
C ALA A 213 -12.18 6.99 3.47
N PHE A 214 -11.54 6.01 4.12
CA PHE A 214 -12.17 4.86 4.74
C PHE A 214 -12.42 5.06 6.25
N LYS A 215 -12.26 6.30 6.75
CA LYS A 215 -12.33 6.68 8.18
C LYS A 215 -11.25 6.03 9.05
N GLY A 216 -10.13 5.59 8.46
CA GLY A 216 -8.96 5.11 9.20
C GLY A 216 -8.07 6.25 9.68
N ASN A 217 -7.27 5.95 10.70
CA ASN A 217 -6.28 6.87 11.24
C ASN A 217 -4.89 6.54 10.67
N PRO A 218 -4.32 7.39 9.78
CA PRO A 218 -2.97 7.18 9.25
C PRO A 218 -1.89 7.28 10.34
N ALA A 219 -2.20 7.91 11.48
CA ALA A 219 -1.35 7.97 12.67
C ALA A 219 -1.51 6.75 13.62
N LYS A 220 -2.22 5.69 13.22
CA LYS A 220 -2.38 4.44 13.98
C LYS A 220 -2.28 3.21 13.08
N VAL A 221 -1.26 3.21 12.22
CA VAL A 221 -0.97 2.12 11.28
C VAL A 221 -0.02 1.12 11.92
N VAL A 222 -0.43 -0.14 12.06
CA VAL A 222 0.43 -1.27 12.44
C VAL A 222 0.65 -2.15 11.22
N VAL A 223 1.91 -2.44 10.88
CA VAL A 223 2.24 -3.36 9.80
C VAL A 223 2.46 -4.78 10.35
N ALA A 224 1.87 -5.79 9.73
CA ALA A 224 1.90 -7.16 10.22
C ALA A 224 2.08 -8.17 9.09
N GLY A 225 2.63 -9.33 9.43
CA GLY A 225 2.76 -10.44 8.49
C GLY A 225 3.10 -11.73 9.21
N GLN A 226 2.94 -12.85 8.48
CA GLN A 226 3.28 -14.19 8.96
C GLN A 226 4.24 -14.88 7.99
N SER A 227 5.16 -15.71 8.51
CA SER A 227 6.16 -16.44 7.71
C SER A 227 6.97 -15.48 6.83
N PHE A 228 6.99 -15.66 5.51
CA PHE A 228 7.65 -14.75 4.58
C PHE A 228 7.12 -13.31 4.67
N GLY A 229 5.84 -13.14 5.00
CA GLY A 229 5.24 -11.83 5.24
C GLY A 229 5.88 -11.16 6.46
N ALA A 230 6.18 -11.90 7.53
CA ALA A 230 6.87 -11.36 8.70
C ALA A 230 8.31 -10.94 8.38
N ALA A 231 9.03 -11.75 7.59
CA ALA A 231 10.37 -11.38 7.12
C ALA A 231 10.35 -10.15 6.21
N MET A 232 9.34 -10.02 5.33
CA MET A 232 9.12 -8.82 4.53
C MET A 232 8.80 -7.60 5.39
N VAL A 233 7.96 -7.75 6.42
CA VAL A 233 7.70 -6.67 7.38
C VAL A 233 9.01 -6.22 8.02
N GLU A 234 9.85 -7.14 8.49
CA GLU A 234 11.15 -6.77 9.05
C GLU A 234 12.05 -6.02 8.05
N ALA A 235 12.11 -6.46 6.79
CA ALA A 235 12.85 -5.75 5.73
C ALA A 235 12.29 -4.34 5.48
N VAL A 236 10.98 -4.14 5.61
CA VAL A 236 10.33 -2.82 5.56
C VAL A 236 10.75 -1.97 6.76
N LEU A 237 10.79 -2.53 7.98
CA LEU A 237 11.20 -1.81 9.18
C LEU A 237 12.65 -1.30 9.11
N LEU A 238 13.54 -2.12 8.53
CA LEU A 238 14.96 -1.80 8.35
C LEU A 238 15.22 -0.78 7.23
N SER A 239 14.22 -0.48 6.39
CA SER A 239 14.37 0.41 5.24
C SER A 239 13.97 1.85 5.57
N ASN A 240 14.89 2.79 5.29
CA ASN A 240 14.59 4.23 5.36
C ASN A 240 13.43 4.64 4.43
N MET A 241 13.12 3.86 3.39
CA MET A 241 11.99 4.14 2.50
C MET A 241 10.63 4.06 3.19
N ALA A 242 10.54 3.37 4.34
CA ALA A 242 9.32 3.21 5.11
C ALA A 242 9.23 4.09 6.36
N SER A 243 10.24 4.95 6.58
CA SER A 243 10.28 5.85 7.74
C SER A 243 9.02 6.72 7.78
N GLY A 244 8.37 6.77 8.94
CA GLY A 244 7.14 7.53 9.18
C GLY A 244 5.87 6.97 8.52
N LEU A 245 5.89 5.77 7.93
CA LEU A 245 4.71 5.17 7.30
C LEU A 245 3.92 4.22 8.23
N TYR A 246 4.46 3.88 9.39
CA TYR A 246 3.85 2.97 10.36
C TYR A 246 4.17 3.42 11.79
N HIS A 247 3.38 2.93 12.74
CA HIS A 247 3.46 3.24 14.19
C HIS A 247 3.97 2.06 15.00
N GLY A 248 3.75 0.84 14.50
CA GLY A 248 4.21 -0.40 15.14
C GLY A 248 4.19 -1.55 14.15
N ALA A 249 4.70 -2.70 14.60
CA ALA A 249 4.81 -3.89 13.78
C ALA A 249 4.49 -5.17 14.54
N ILE A 250 3.95 -6.18 13.84
CA ILE A 250 3.69 -7.53 14.37
C ILE A 250 4.31 -8.55 13.42
N LEU A 251 5.32 -9.29 13.89
CA LEU A 251 6.03 -10.29 13.11
C LEU A 251 5.66 -11.68 13.63
N GLN A 252 4.88 -12.44 12.86
CA GLN A 252 4.42 -13.77 13.28
C GLN A 252 5.24 -14.88 12.60
N SER A 253 6.05 -15.59 13.39
CA SER A 253 6.78 -16.80 12.92
C SER A 253 7.65 -16.58 11.67
N GLY A 254 8.33 -15.44 11.59
CA GLY A 254 9.31 -15.16 10.54
C GLY A 254 10.15 -13.94 10.91
N SER A 255 11.38 -13.93 10.41
CA SER A 255 12.31 -12.82 10.56
C SER A 255 13.26 -12.75 9.37
N ALA A 256 13.93 -11.62 9.25
CA ALA A 256 14.99 -11.37 8.30
C ALA A 256 16.25 -12.21 8.55
N LEU A 257 16.33 -12.87 9.70
CA LEU A 257 17.43 -13.77 10.05
C LEU A 257 17.10 -15.23 9.76
N CYS A 258 15.87 -15.54 9.33
CA CYS A 258 15.52 -16.90 8.96
C CYS A 258 16.33 -17.32 7.72
N PRO A 259 16.84 -18.56 7.66
CA PRO A 259 17.72 -19.00 6.57
C PRO A 259 17.02 -19.05 5.20
N TRP A 260 15.68 -19.06 5.17
CA TRP A 260 14.86 -19.03 3.96
C TRP A 260 14.41 -17.63 3.56
N SER A 261 14.65 -16.62 4.41
CA SER A 261 14.14 -15.25 4.20
C SER A 261 15.00 -14.41 3.26
N PHE A 262 16.27 -14.79 3.09
CA PHE A 262 17.22 -14.16 2.18
C PHE A 262 17.98 -15.21 1.41
N ASN A 263 18.36 -14.87 0.17
CA ASN A 263 19.37 -15.62 -0.55
C ASN A 263 20.74 -15.20 -0.01
N PHE A 264 21.42 -16.12 0.67
CA PHE A 264 22.85 -16.00 0.94
C PHE A 264 23.56 -16.37 -0.36
N ASP A 265 23.94 -15.37 -1.15
CA ASP A 265 24.91 -15.57 -2.22
C ASP A 265 26.29 -15.88 -1.62
#